data_AF-A0A7Z0QNC6-F1
#
_entry.id   AF-A0A7Z0QNC6-F1
#
_cell.length_a   1.000
_cell.length_b   1.000
_cell.length_c   1.000
_cell.angle_alpha   90.00
_cell.angle_beta   90.00
_cell.angle_gamma   90.00
#
_symmetry.space_group_name_H-M   'P 1'
#
loop_
_entity.id
_entity.type
_entity.pdbx_description
1 polymer ?
#
loop_
_entity_poly.entity_id
_entity_poly.type
_entity_poly.pdbx_seq_one_letter_code
_entity_poly.pdbx_strand_id
1 'polypeptide(L)'
;MAEVGANLRRNRIHRALSRPNLLFGADRELVLLTGLAAVILIFVVLTWYAAILGAAIWIVVVAALRMMAKADPMMRRVYARHISYRPYYRATATPWRRY
;
A
#
# COMPACT_ATOMS: atom_id res chain seq x y z
N MET A 1 15.04 -29.89 34.01
CA MET A 1 15.26 -28.81 34.99
C MET A 1 15.16 -27.50 34.22
N ALA A 2 13.98 -26.86 34.20
CA ALA A 2 13.79 -25.58 33.52
C ALA A 2 14.13 -24.44 34.50
N GLU A 3 15.02 -23.52 34.11
CA GLU A 3 15.49 -22.46 34.99
C GLU A 3 14.36 -21.49 35.38
N VAL A 4 14.04 -21.48 36.67
CA VAL A 4 13.12 -20.56 37.34
C VAL A 4 13.85 -19.23 37.53
N GLY A 5 13.92 -18.40 36.48
CA GLY A 5 14.66 -17.13 36.61
C GLY A 5 14.71 -16.20 35.40
N ALA A 6 14.16 -16.57 34.24
CA ALA A 6 14.11 -15.64 33.11
C ALA A 6 13.01 -14.58 33.37
N ASN A 7 13.37 -13.50 34.07
CA ASN A 7 12.54 -12.31 34.23
C ASN A 7 12.25 -11.70 32.84
N LEU A 8 11.16 -12.13 32.20
CA LEU A 8 10.71 -11.62 30.91
C LEU A 8 10.36 -10.12 31.05
N ARG A 9 11.26 -9.24 30.60
CA ARG A 9 11.00 -7.80 30.52
C ARG A 9 9.85 -7.54 29.55
N ARG A 10 8.71 -7.08 30.07
CA ARG A 10 7.58 -6.62 29.25
C ARG A 10 7.84 -5.19 28.78
N ASN A 11 8.07 -5.03 27.47
CA ASN A 11 8.08 -3.70 26.84
C ASN A 11 6.68 -3.35 26.32
N ARG A 12 6.27 -2.10 26.53
CA ARG A 12 4.98 -1.59 26.02
C ARG A 12 5.11 -1.34 24.52
N ILE A 13 4.53 -2.21 23.71
CA ILE A 13 4.48 -2.00 22.25
C ILE A 13 3.41 -0.95 21.97
N HIS A 14 3.83 0.22 21.50
CA HIS A 14 2.92 1.30 21.13
C HIS A 14 2.22 0.98 19.82
N ARG A 15 0.88 0.91 19.87
CA ARG A 15 0.03 0.59 18.71
C ARG A 15 0.24 1.53 17.52
N ALA A 16 0.71 2.75 17.76
CA ALA A 16 1.07 3.74 16.74
C ALA A 16 2.16 3.25 15.76
N LEU A 17 3.10 2.41 16.21
CA LEU A 17 4.13 1.85 15.33
C LEU A 17 3.62 0.70 14.44
N SER A 18 2.55 0.02 14.87
CA SER A 18 2.02 -1.16 14.19
C SER A 18 0.93 -0.87 13.16
N ARG A 19 0.27 0.30 13.26
CA ARG A 19 -0.86 0.62 12.40
C ARG A 19 -0.36 1.23 11.08
N PRO A 20 -0.85 0.75 9.93
CA PRO A 20 -0.55 1.40 8.65
C PRO A 20 -1.10 2.83 8.66
N ASN A 21 -0.27 3.79 8.24
CA ASN A 21 -0.63 5.20 8.17
C ASN A 21 -1.44 5.46 6.89
N LEU A 22 -2.76 5.32 6.98
CA LEU A 22 -3.70 5.58 5.89
C LEU A 22 -4.02 7.08 5.81
N LEU A 23 -3.99 7.65 4.61
CA LEU A 23 -4.30 9.05 4.36
C LEU A 23 -5.65 9.14 3.63
N PHE A 24 -6.60 9.92 4.16
CA PHE A 24 -8.01 9.93 3.72
C PHE A 24 -8.72 8.56 3.73
N GLY A 25 -8.22 7.60 4.52
CA GLY A 25 -8.74 6.24 4.55
C GLY A 25 -8.30 5.38 3.36
N ALA A 26 -7.28 5.82 2.63
CA ALA A 26 -6.63 5.11 1.53
C ALA A 26 -5.10 5.09 1.72
N ASP A 27 -4.38 4.34 0.87
CA ASP A 27 -2.92 4.31 0.88
C ASP A 27 -2.34 5.70 0.55
N ARG A 28 -1.56 6.26 1.48
CA ARG A 28 -0.95 7.61 1.36
C ARG A 28 -0.25 7.82 0.02
N GLU A 29 0.65 6.90 -0.34
CA GLU A 29 1.48 7.05 -1.53
C GLU A 29 0.66 7.02 -2.82
N LEU A 30 -0.40 6.20 -2.88
CA LEU A 30 -1.26 6.12 -4.06
C LEU A 30 -2.09 7.40 -4.22
N VAL A 31 -2.66 7.91 -3.13
CA VAL A 31 -3.42 9.18 -3.14
C VAL A 31 -2.53 10.36 -3.55
N LEU A 32 -1.29 10.41 -3.04
CA LEU A 32 -0.34 11.47 -3.40
C LEU A 32 0.09 11.38 -4.86
N LEU A 33 0.38 10.18 -5.37
CA LEU A 33 0.74 9.98 -6.78
C LEU A 33 -0.40 10.36 -7.73
N THR A 34 -1.62 9.93 -7.43
CA THR A 34 -2.78 10.26 -8.30
C THR A 34 -3.16 11.73 -8.20
N GLY A 35 -3.02 12.35 -7.02
CA GLY A 35 -3.20 13.79 -6.85
C GLY A 35 -2.17 14.59 -7.64
N LEU A 36 -0.90 14.21 -7.57
CA LEU A 36 0.16 14.84 -8.37
C LEU A 36 -0.12 14.68 -9.87
N ALA A 37 -0.48 13.48 -10.33
CA ALA A 37 -0.81 13.24 -11.73
C ALA A 37 -2.01 14.08 -12.21
N ALA A 38 -3.05 14.21 -11.37
CA ALA A 38 -4.21 15.05 -11.68
C ALA A 38 -3.83 16.53 -11.79
N VAL A 39 -2.99 17.03 -10.87
CA VAL A 39 -2.49 18.41 -10.92
C VAL A 39 -1.68 18.63 -12.21
N ILE A 40 -0.76 17.72 -12.54
CA ILE A 40 0.03 17.80 -13.78
C ILE A 40 -0.89 17.83 -15.00
N LEU A 41 -1.90 16.95 -15.07
CA LEU A 41 -2.86 16.91 -16.16
C LEU A 41 -3.56 18.27 -16.36
N ILE A 42 -4.00 18.90 -15.28
CA ILE A 42 -4.67 20.21 -15.32
C ILE A 42 -3.72 21.30 -15.83
N PHE A 43 -2.48 21.32 -15.33
CA PHE A 43 -1.47 22.30 -15.74
C PHE A 43 -0.93 22.09 -17.16
N VAL A 44 -0.89 20.86 -17.67
CA VAL A 44 -0.45 20.58 -19.04
C VAL A 44 -1.49 21.07 -20.05
N VAL A 45 -2.78 20.89 -19.75
CA VAL A 45 -3.85 21.22 -20.70
C VAL A 45 -4.29 22.69 -20.58
N LEU A 46 -4.21 23.31 -19.39
CA LEU A 46 -4.56 24.73 -19.15
C LEU A 46 -5.98 25.14 -19.58
N THR A 47 -6.92 24.18 -19.69
CA THR A 47 -8.33 24.45 -20.00
C THR A 47 -9.22 24.25 -18.78
N TRP A 48 -10.31 25.00 -18.70
CA TRP A 48 -11.30 24.85 -17.61
C TRP A 48 -11.95 23.46 -17.62
N TYR A 49 -12.18 22.89 -18.82
CA TYR A 49 -12.68 21.52 -18.98
C TYR A 49 -11.73 20.51 -18.35
N ALA A 50 -10.42 20.65 -18.57
CA ALA A 50 -9.43 19.76 -17.96
C ALA A 50 -9.37 19.90 -16.44
N ALA A 51 -9.59 21.11 -15.89
CA ALA A 51 -9.68 21.31 -14.45
C ALA A 51 -10.83 20.51 -13.82
N ILE A 52 -12.03 20.62 -14.40
CA ILE A 52 -13.21 19.88 -13.90
C ILE A 52 -13.04 18.38 -14.08
N LEU A 53 -12.61 17.96 -15.26
CA LEU A 53 -12.46 16.55 -15.58
C LEU A 53 -11.34 15.91 -14.75
N GLY A 54 -10.21 16.61 -14.55
CA GLY A 54 -9.12 16.18 -13.68
C GLY A 54 -9.55 16.05 -12.22
N ALA A 55 -10.30 17.03 -11.69
CA ALA A 55 -10.84 16.96 -10.34
C ALA A 55 -11.85 15.80 -10.18
N ALA A 56 -12.76 15.62 -11.14
CA ALA A 56 -13.74 14.55 -11.13
C ALA A 56 -13.07 13.17 -11.14
N ILE A 57 -12.10 12.96 -12.05
CA ILE A 57 -11.32 11.72 -12.11
C ILE A 57 -10.58 11.49 -10.79
N TRP A 58 -9.94 12.51 -10.24
CA TRP A 58 -9.20 12.38 -8.99
C TRP A 58 -10.10 11.94 -7.83
N ILE A 59 -11.29 12.53 -7.69
CA ILE A 59 -12.27 12.14 -6.66
C ILE A 59 -12.69 10.68 -6.83
N VAL A 60 -12.99 10.25 -8.06
CA VAL A 60 -13.37 8.85 -8.35
C VAL A 60 -12.24 7.89 -7.99
N VAL A 61 -11.00 8.22 -8.35
CA VAL A 61 -9.82 7.42 -8.03
C VAL A 61 -9.61 7.33 -6.51
N VAL A 62 -9.72 8.45 -5.79
CA VAL A 62 -9.61 8.46 -4.32
C VAL A 62 -10.73 7.63 -3.68
N ALA A 63 -11.96 7.71 -4.18
CA ALA A 63 -13.07 6.89 -3.69
C ALA A 63 -12.82 5.39 -3.89
N ALA A 64 -12.30 4.99 -5.06
CA ALA A 64 -11.92 3.61 -5.34
C ALA A 64 -10.78 3.13 -4.42
N LEU A 65 -9.74 3.95 -4.24
CA LEU A 65 -8.62 3.64 -3.34
C LEU A 65 -9.09 3.52 -1.88
N ARG A 66 -10.07 4.33 -1.45
CA ARG A 66 -10.68 4.25 -0.12
C ARG A 66 -11.49 2.96 0.05
N MET A 67 -12.22 2.53 -0.97
CA MET A 67 -12.91 1.24 -0.94
C MET A 67 -11.91 0.08 -0.83
N MET A 68 -10.79 0.14 -1.57
CA MET A 68 -9.73 -0.86 -1.52
C MET A 68 -9.09 -0.96 -0.13
N ALA A 69 -8.72 0.18 0.46
CA ALA A 69 -8.10 0.21 1.80
C ALA A 69 -9.07 -0.21 2.91
N LYS A 70 -10.39 -0.06 2.71
CA LYS A 70 -11.40 -0.60 3.62
C LYS A 70 -11.46 -2.13 3.58
N ALA A 71 -11.18 -2.75 2.43
CA ALA A 71 -11.15 -4.20 2.28
C ALA A 71 -9.85 -4.80 2.83
N ASP A 72 -8.70 -4.26 2.42
CA ASP A 72 -7.40 -4.66 2.96
C ASP A 72 -6.38 -3.50 2.90
N PRO A 73 -5.91 -2.97 4.05
CA PRO A 73 -4.92 -1.89 4.07
C PRO A 73 -3.51 -2.34 3.64
N MET A 74 -3.24 -3.64 3.49
CA MET A 74 -1.97 -4.18 2.99
C MET A 74 -2.06 -4.69 1.55
N MET A 75 -3.20 -4.50 0.87
CA MET A 75 -3.46 -5.05 -0.47
C MET A 75 -2.38 -4.67 -1.50
N ARG A 76 -1.85 -3.44 -1.44
CA ARG A 76 -0.74 -3.02 -2.32
C ARG A 76 0.50 -3.90 -2.18
N ARG A 77 0.91 -4.25 -0.96
CA ARG A 77 2.11 -5.07 -0.73
C ARG A 77 1.90 -6.50 -1.22
N VAL A 78 0.70 -7.03 -0.99
CA VAL A 78 0.30 -8.36 -1.48
C VAL A 78 0.29 -8.37 -3.01
N TYR A 79 -0.27 -7.34 -3.64
CA TYR A 79 -0.34 -7.20 -5.10
C TYR A 79 1.04 -7.05 -5.74
N ALA A 80 1.92 -6.21 -5.18
CA ALA A 80 3.30 -6.06 -5.65
C ALA A 80 4.07 -7.39 -5.55
N ARG A 81 3.84 -8.15 -4.48
CA ARG A 81 4.41 -9.50 -4.33
C ARG A 81 3.81 -10.48 -5.33
N HIS A 82 2.51 -10.39 -5.59
CA HIS A 82 1.80 -11.23 -6.55
C HIS A 82 2.33 -11.04 -7.99
N ILE A 83 2.55 -9.79 -8.41
CA ILE A 83 3.18 -9.49 -9.71
C ILE A 83 4.59 -10.08 -9.81
N SER A 84 5.32 -10.08 -8.69
CA SER A 84 6.69 -10.62 -8.64
C SER A 84 6.74 -12.15 -8.63
N TYR A 85 5.60 -12.82 -8.44
CA TYR A 85 5.55 -14.27 -8.43
C TYR A 85 5.70 -14.85 -9.82
N ARG A 86 6.49 -15.93 -9.93
CA ARG A 86 6.61 -16.68 -11.16
C ARG A 86 5.38 -17.57 -11.36
N PRO A 87 4.96 -17.80 -12.61
CA PRO A 87 3.84 -18.70 -12.92
C PRO A 87 4.11 -20.15 -12.49
N TYR A 88 5.37 -20.53 -12.38
CA TYR A 88 5.78 -21.85 -11.91
C TYR A 88 6.96 -21.74 -10.95
N TYR A 89 6.80 -22.33 -9.77
CA TYR A 89 7.87 -22.56 -8.81
C TYR A 89 8.22 -24.04 -8.84
N ARG A 90 9.49 -24.36 -9.11
CA ARG A 90 9.98 -25.74 -8.97
C ARG A 90 9.81 -26.19 -7.52
N ALA A 91 9.44 -27.45 -7.31
CA ALA A 91 9.37 -28.08 -5.98
C ALA A 91 10.78 -28.31 -5.41
N THR A 92 11.50 -27.22 -5.18
CA THR A 92 12.84 -27.22 -4.61
C THR A 92 12.75 -26.60 -3.22
N ALA A 93 13.29 -27.27 -2.22
CA ALA A 93 13.20 -26.83 -0.83
C ALA A 93 13.83 -25.44 -0.58
N THR A 94 14.73 -24.98 -1.46
CA THR A 94 15.41 -23.68 -1.33
C THR A 94 15.47 -22.92 -2.67
N PRO A 95 15.20 -21.61 -2.68
CA PRO A 95 15.20 -20.79 -3.89
C PRO A 95 16.60 -20.58 -4.51
N TRP A 96 17.67 -20.92 -3.78
CA TRP A 96 19.07 -20.71 -4.18
C TRP A 96 19.74 -21.94 -4.79
N ARG A 97 19.05 -23.09 -4.82
CA ARG A 97 19.64 -24.31 -5.36
C ARG A 97 19.69 -24.21 -6.87
N ARG A 98 20.87 -23.88 -7.39
CA ARG A 98 21.23 -24.25 -8.76
C ARG A 98 21.28 -25.78 -8.78
N TYR A 99 20.78 -26.39 -9.86
CA TYR A 99 20.68 -27.85 -10.10
C TYR A 99 19.48 -28.51 -9.41
#